data_AF-A0A538K4I3-F1
#
_entry.id   AF-A0A538K4I3-F1
#
_cell.length_a   1.000
_cell.length_b   1.000
_cell.length_c   1.000
_cell.angle_alpha   90.00
_cell.angle_beta   90.00
_cell.angle_gamma   90.00
#
_symmetry.space_group_name_H-M   'P 1'
#
loop_
_entity.id
_entity.type
_entity.pdbx_description
1 polymer ?
#
loop_
_entity_poly.entity_id
_entity_poly.type
_entity_poly.pdbx_seq_one_letter_code
_entity_poly.pdbx_strand_id
1 'polypeptide(L)'
;MPVVFPNGDVAVLGTYFANGSLGKNSQSLWMTLSKDGGQTFTAPRLVMDMQSLPVPGLRTGDTVPSFAVAPDGTLYATWQDVRFSNGKRDDVLVTSSRDEGETWSTPVKANDTPAGAEDAFTPAIAVDSRGRVGILYYDLRDDTSTKDGAFLTTEWLTTSTD
;
A
#
# COMPACT_ATOMS: atom_id res chain seq x y z
N MET A 1 1.54 5.00 9.80
CA MET A 1 2.83 4.27 9.78
C MET A 1 3.96 5.26 9.59
N PRO A 2 4.86 5.40 10.58
CA PRO A 2 6.03 6.26 10.49
C PRO A 2 7.19 5.57 9.76
N VAL A 3 8.01 6.35 9.06
CA VAL A 3 9.35 5.98 8.57
C VAL A 3 10.33 7.09 8.92
N VAL A 4 11.59 6.74 9.14
CA VAL A 4 12.66 7.69 9.51
C VAL A 4 13.65 7.77 8.36
N PHE A 5 13.81 8.96 7.81
CA PHE A 5 14.80 9.24 6.78
C PHE A 5 16.22 9.10 7.35
N PRO A 6 17.24 8.87 6.51
CA PRO A 6 18.64 8.82 6.95
C PRO A 6 19.13 10.08 7.69
N ASN A 7 18.52 11.25 7.43
CA ASN A 7 18.86 12.52 8.08
C ASN A 7 18.13 12.74 9.42
N GLY A 8 17.27 11.81 9.86
CA GLY A 8 16.48 11.90 11.10
C GLY A 8 15.10 12.54 10.93
N ASP A 9 14.73 13.00 9.73
CA ASP A 9 13.37 13.44 9.44
C ASP A 9 12.39 12.26 9.55
N VAL A 10 11.13 12.54 9.85
CA VAL A 10 10.10 11.50 10.03
C VAL A 10 8.94 11.79 9.09
N ALA A 11 8.58 10.83 8.23
CA ALA A 11 7.32 10.86 7.50
C ALA A 11 6.33 9.88 8.12
N VAL A 12 5.07 10.29 8.21
CA VAL A 12 3.96 9.42 8.62
C VAL A 12 2.96 9.37 7.49
N LEU A 13 2.63 8.16 7.04
CA LEU A 13 1.60 7.90 6.04
C LEU A 13 0.44 7.11 6.66
N GLY A 14 -0.77 7.29 6.14
CA GLY A 14 -1.93 6.52 6.54
C GLY A 14 -3.10 6.70 5.58
N THR A 15 -4.26 6.22 6.00
CA THR A 15 -5.50 6.35 5.23
C THR A 15 -6.40 7.39 5.85
N TYR A 16 -6.92 8.28 5.01
CA TYR A 16 -7.88 9.31 5.34
C TYR A 16 -9.23 8.88 4.80
N PHE A 17 -10.24 8.89 5.67
CA PHE A 17 -11.61 8.57 5.31
C PHE A 17 -12.41 9.85 5.25
N ALA A 18 -12.85 10.24 4.06
CA ALA A 18 -13.83 11.31 3.93
C ALA A 18 -15.23 10.67 3.99
N ASN A 19 -15.95 10.95 5.08
CA ASN A 19 -17.34 10.52 5.19
C ASN A 19 -18.20 11.31 4.21
N GLY A 20 -18.82 10.60 3.26
CA GLY A 20 -19.86 11.14 2.39
C GLY A 20 -21.26 10.97 2.97
N SER A 21 -22.27 11.34 2.19
CA SER A 21 -23.66 10.85 2.41
C SER A 21 -23.71 9.33 2.22
N LEU A 22 -24.66 8.67 2.91
CA LEU A 22 -24.91 7.22 2.96
C LEU A 22 -24.30 6.44 1.76
N GLY A 23 -23.19 5.74 2.02
CA GLY A 23 -22.58 4.78 1.09
C GLY A 23 -21.50 5.32 0.15
N LYS A 24 -21.05 6.57 0.28
CA LYS A 24 -19.98 7.17 -0.56
C LYS A 24 -18.80 7.68 0.27
N ASN A 25 -18.18 6.80 1.05
CA ASN A 25 -16.94 7.15 1.73
C ASN A 25 -15.78 7.05 0.74
N SER A 26 -14.97 8.11 0.61
CA SER A 26 -13.72 8.03 -0.13
C SER A 26 -12.57 7.71 0.82
N GLN A 27 -11.60 6.99 0.30
CA GLN A 27 -10.38 6.62 0.98
C GLN A 27 -9.22 7.21 0.21
N SER A 28 -8.31 7.89 0.89
CA SER A 28 -7.12 8.44 0.26
C SER A 28 -5.92 8.19 1.15
N LEU A 29 -4.76 7.94 0.55
CA LEU A 29 -3.50 8.04 1.26
C LEU A 29 -3.30 9.49 1.69
N TRP A 30 -2.84 9.68 2.92
CA TRP A 30 -2.39 10.98 3.42
C TRP A 30 -1.00 10.85 4.01
N MET A 31 -0.29 11.97 4.08
CA MET A 31 1.03 12.03 4.70
C MET A 31 1.24 13.32 5.48
N THR A 32 2.06 13.25 6.53
CA THR A 32 2.68 14.40 7.21
C THR A 32 4.18 14.17 7.39
N LEU A 33 4.95 15.25 7.51
CA LEU A 33 6.40 15.24 7.59
C LEU A 33 6.86 16.04 8.81
N SER A 34 7.89 15.55 9.48
CA SER A 34 8.62 16.25 10.54
C SER A 34 10.06 16.45 10.10
N LYS A 35 10.57 17.66 10.37
CA LYS A 35 11.96 18.09 10.11
C LYS A 35 12.80 18.21 11.38
N ASP A 36 12.28 17.73 12.50
CA ASP A 36 12.85 17.94 13.84
C ASP A 36 12.79 16.67 14.72
N GLY A 37 12.84 15.50 14.08
CA GLY A 37 12.87 14.21 14.76
C GLY A 37 11.53 13.81 15.39
N GLY A 38 10.41 14.30 14.85
CA GLY A 38 9.06 14.00 15.30
C GLY A 38 8.53 14.94 16.39
N GLN A 39 9.17 16.09 16.63
CA GLN A 39 8.67 17.07 17.61
C GLN A 39 7.51 17.89 17.04
N THR A 40 7.62 18.33 15.79
CA THR A 40 6.55 19.01 15.06
C THR A 40 6.33 18.36 13.69
N PHE A 41 5.10 18.46 13.20
CA PHE A 41 4.64 17.86 11.96
C PHE A 41 3.98 18.92 11.09
N THR A 42 4.19 18.83 9.77
CA THR A 42 3.47 19.65 8.79
C THR A 42 1.97 19.34 8.81
N ALA A 43 1.17 20.25 8.26
CA ALA A 43 -0.23 19.94 8.01
C ALA A 43 -0.34 18.67 7.12
N PRO A 44 -1.22 17.71 7.46
CA PRO A 44 -1.44 16.54 6.62
C PRO A 44 -1.84 16.92 5.19
N ARG A 45 -1.24 16.25 4.20
CA ARG A 45 -1.60 16.36 2.79
C ARG A 45 -2.19 15.06 2.28
N LEU A 46 -3.21 15.15 1.42
CA LEU A 46 -3.67 14.02 0.64
C LEU A 46 -2.62 13.70 -0.44
N VAL A 47 -2.36 12.41 -0.63
CA VAL A 47 -1.39 11.89 -1.59
C VAL A 47 -2.12 11.41 -2.85
N MET A 48 -3.03 10.45 -2.69
CA MET A 48 -3.86 9.95 -3.79
C MET A 48 -5.04 9.14 -3.27
N ASP A 49 -6.04 8.95 -4.12
CA ASP A 49 -7.18 8.10 -3.82
C ASP A 49 -6.80 6.61 -3.80
N MET A 50 -7.48 5.88 -2.91
CA MET A 50 -7.45 4.43 -2.78
C MET A 50 -8.79 3.86 -3.24
N GLN A 51 -8.74 2.73 -3.93
CA GLN A 51 -9.91 1.98 -4.38
C GLN A 51 -9.84 0.55 -3.84
N SER A 52 -9.61 0.40 -2.53
CA SER A 52 -9.62 -0.91 -1.88
C SER A 52 -11.05 -1.41 -1.68
N LEU A 53 -11.28 -2.71 -1.86
CA LEU A 53 -12.54 -3.37 -1.50
C LEU A 53 -12.30 -4.43 -0.41
N PRO A 54 -13.31 -4.78 0.40
CA PRO A 54 -13.18 -5.91 1.29
C PRO A 54 -13.17 -7.22 0.49
N VAL A 55 -12.34 -8.18 0.89
CA VAL A 55 -12.40 -9.55 0.37
C VAL A 55 -13.57 -10.28 1.04
N PRO A 56 -14.58 -10.77 0.29
CA PRO A 56 -15.75 -11.40 0.90
C PRO A 56 -15.38 -12.59 1.79
N GLY A 57 -15.84 -12.57 3.04
CA GLY A 57 -15.61 -13.66 3.99
C GLY A 57 -14.23 -13.66 4.66
N LEU A 58 -13.30 -12.79 4.28
CA LEU A 58 -11.96 -12.70 4.83
C LEU A 58 -11.67 -11.28 5.34
N ARG A 59 -11.24 -11.16 6.60
CA ARG A 59 -10.73 -9.88 7.12
C ARG A 59 -9.31 -9.67 6.63
N THR A 60 -9.10 -8.71 5.76
CA THR A 60 -7.78 -8.35 5.22
C THR A 60 -7.30 -7.01 5.76
N GLY A 61 -6.11 -6.58 5.33
CA GLY A 61 -5.60 -5.22 5.53
C GLY A 61 -6.19 -4.21 4.54
N ASP A 62 -7.47 -4.35 4.19
CA ASP A 62 -8.14 -3.35 3.37
C ASP A 62 -8.03 -1.99 4.05
N THR A 63 -7.71 -0.96 3.28
CA THR A 63 -7.46 0.41 3.78
C THR A 63 -6.21 0.60 4.64
N VAL A 64 -5.37 -0.43 4.84
CA VAL A 64 -4.11 -0.33 5.60
C VAL A 64 -2.92 -0.38 4.63
N PRO A 65 -2.25 0.75 4.35
CA PRO A 65 -1.05 0.73 3.50
C PRO A 65 0.15 0.07 4.22
N SER A 66 1.29 0.02 3.55
CA SER A 66 2.62 -0.16 4.14
C SER A 66 3.57 0.89 3.55
N PHE A 67 4.57 1.33 4.32
CA PHE A 67 5.39 2.50 4.01
C PHE A 67 6.85 2.25 4.34
N ALA A 68 7.75 2.62 3.42
CA ALA A 68 9.19 2.51 3.59
C ALA A 68 9.93 3.73 3.01
N VAL A 69 11.15 3.93 3.49
CA VAL A 69 12.10 4.92 2.93
C VAL A 69 13.40 4.21 2.58
N ALA A 70 13.90 4.48 1.39
CA ALA A 70 15.16 3.96 0.88
C ALA A 70 16.35 4.75 1.42
N PRO A 71 17.58 4.20 1.35
CA PRO A 71 18.79 4.92 1.77
C PRO A 71 19.05 6.24 1.05
N ASP A 72 18.51 6.43 -0.16
CA ASP A 72 18.60 7.66 -0.94
C ASP A 72 17.50 8.69 -0.59
N GLY A 73 16.62 8.36 0.35
CA GLY A 73 15.47 9.19 0.74
C GLY A 73 14.20 8.95 -0.07
N THR A 74 14.22 8.04 -1.06
CA THR A 74 13.01 7.70 -1.83
C THR A 74 11.98 7.04 -0.92
N LEU A 75 10.78 7.60 -0.87
CA LEU A 75 9.64 7.04 -0.17
C LEU A 75 8.92 6.03 -1.05
N TYR A 76 8.44 4.95 -0.47
CA TYR A 76 7.59 3.96 -1.14
C TYR A 76 6.37 3.63 -0.29
N ALA A 77 5.18 3.66 -0.90
CA ALA A 77 3.94 3.24 -0.28
C ALA A 77 3.32 2.09 -1.06
N THR A 78 2.79 1.07 -0.37
CA THR A 78 2.06 -0.05 -0.97
C THR A 78 0.71 -0.25 -0.29
N TRP A 79 -0.30 -0.69 -1.04
CA TRP A 79 -1.67 -0.93 -0.56
C TRP A 79 -2.40 -1.88 -1.52
N GLN A 80 -3.56 -2.38 -1.11
CA GLN A 80 -4.46 -3.15 -1.98
C GLN A 80 -5.40 -2.24 -2.76
N ASP A 81 -5.60 -2.49 -4.05
CA ASP A 81 -6.44 -1.64 -4.90
C ASP A 81 -7.02 -2.36 -6.12
N VAL A 82 -8.28 -2.05 -6.45
CA VAL A 82 -9.00 -2.67 -7.56
C VAL A 82 -8.83 -1.98 -8.92
N ARG A 83 -8.07 -0.86 -9.00
CA ARG A 83 -7.99 -0.06 -10.24
C ARG A 83 -7.44 -0.83 -11.45
N PHE A 84 -6.57 -1.81 -11.23
CA PHE A 84 -6.00 -2.64 -12.31
C PHE A 84 -6.87 -3.85 -12.68
N SER A 85 -7.97 -4.07 -11.96
CA SER A 85 -8.92 -5.15 -12.21
C SER A 85 -10.30 -4.66 -12.68
N ASN A 86 -10.49 -3.34 -12.81
CA ASN A 86 -11.78 -2.69 -13.04
C ASN A 86 -12.82 -3.04 -11.95
N GLY A 87 -12.41 -3.02 -10.68
CA GLY A 87 -13.33 -3.25 -9.56
C GLY A 87 -13.66 -4.72 -9.28
N LYS A 88 -12.90 -5.67 -9.85
CA LYS A 88 -13.19 -7.11 -9.74
C LYS A 88 -12.45 -7.83 -8.63
N ARG A 89 -11.21 -7.40 -8.35
CA ARG A 89 -10.34 -7.94 -7.31
C ARG A 89 -9.33 -6.88 -6.88
N ASP A 90 -8.82 -6.97 -5.66
CA ASP A 90 -7.67 -6.19 -5.24
C ASP A 90 -6.37 -6.75 -5.84
N ASP A 91 -5.53 -5.86 -6.34
CA ASP A 91 -4.12 -6.10 -6.62
C ASP A 91 -3.28 -5.34 -5.58
N VAL A 92 -2.03 -5.74 -5.38
CA VAL A 92 -1.08 -4.99 -4.54
C VAL A 92 -0.37 -3.98 -5.41
N LEU A 93 -0.49 -2.70 -5.06
CA LEU A 93 0.10 -1.60 -5.80
C LEU A 93 1.28 -1.01 -5.03
N VAL A 94 2.17 -0.33 -5.75
CA VAL A 94 3.23 0.49 -5.18
C VAL A 94 3.31 1.84 -5.89
N THR A 95 3.58 2.89 -5.12
CA THR A 95 3.96 4.22 -5.61
C THR A 95 5.22 4.69 -4.89
N SER A 96 5.94 5.64 -5.49
CA SER A 96 7.17 6.20 -4.93
C SER A 96 7.20 7.72 -5.02
N SER A 97 7.98 8.34 -4.14
CA SER A 97 8.28 9.78 -4.18
C SER A 97 9.77 10.01 -3.93
N ARG A 98 10.37 10.90 -4.72
CA ARG A 98 11.79 11.29 -4.63
C ARG A 98 11.99 12.71 -4.08
N ASP A 99 10.91 13.37 -3.70
CA ASP A 99 10.87 14.75 -3.24
C ASP A 99 10.12 14.85 -1.91
N GLU A 100 10.42 13.93 -0.99
CA GLU A 100 9.86 13.89 0.37
C GLU A 100 8.32 13.85 0.40
N GLY A 101 7.70 13.28 -0.62
CA GLY A 101 6.26 13.10 -0.77
C GLY A 101 5.51 14.30 -1.32
N GLU A 102 6.21 15.30 -1.89
CA GLU A 102 5.58 16.43 -2.60
C GLU A 102 4.89 15.94 -3.89
N THR A 103 5.55 15.07 -4.65
CA THR A 103 4.99 14.40 -5.82
C THR A 103 5.19 12.90 -5.76
N TRP A 104 4.27 12.16 -6.39
CA TRP A 104 4.23 10.71 -6.36
C TRP A 104 4.11 10.14 -7.76
N SER A 105 4.77 9.01 -8.00
CA SER A 105 4.69 8.30 -9.28
C SER A 105 3.28 7.75 -9.51
N THR A 106 2.91 7.56 -10.78
CA THR A 106 1.74 6.74 -11.12
C THR A 106 1.88 5.37 -10.46
N PRO A 107 0.85 4.87 -9.76
CA PRO A 107 0.92 3.56 -9.13
C PRO A 107 1.09 2.43 -10.14
N VAL A 108 1.88 1.43 -9.77
CA VAL A 108 2.10 0.23 -10.57
C VAL A 108 1.70 -1.01 -9.77
N LYS A 109 1.29 -2.07 -10.47
CA LYS A 109 1.00 -3.37 -9.87
C LYS A 109 2.31 -4.05 -9.45
N ALA A 110 2.38 -4.53 -8.21
CA ALA A 110 3.54 -5.21 -7.65
C ALA A 110 3.37 -6.74 -7.59
N ASN A 111 2.16 -7.23 -7.31
CA ASN A 111 1.88 -8.66 -7.30
C ASN A 111 1.90 -9.27 -8.72
N ASP A 112 2.26 -10.53 -8.83
CA ASP A 112 2.27 -11.31 -10.07
C ASP A 112 1.01 -12.19 -10.26
N THR A 113 -0.06 -11.88 -9.53
CA THR A 113 -1.31 -12.67 -9.55
C THR A 113 -1.86 -12.76 -10.98
N PRO A 114 -2.08 -13.97 -11.52
CA PRO A 114 -2.43 -14.18 -12.94
C PRO A 114 -3.70 -13.48 -13.42
N ALA A 115 -3.83 -13.30 -14.73
CA ALA A 115 -5.06 -12.77 -15.31
C ALA A 115 -6.24 -13.73 -15.06
N GLY A 116 -7.34 -13.22 -14.50
CA GLY A 116 -8.49 -14.03 -14.09
C GLY A 116 -8.39 -14.62 -12.69
N ALA A 117 -7.30 -14.34 -11.97
CA ALA A 117 -7.06 -14.82 -10.61
C ALA A 117 -7.71 -13.94 -9.53
N GLU A 118 -7.41 -14.29 -8.28
CA GLU A 118 -8.08 -13.88 -7.05
C GLU A 118 -7.42 -12.69 -6.36
N ASP A 119 -8.05 -12.16 -5.30
CA ASP A 119 -7.56 -10.99 -4.55
C ASP A 119 -6.14 -11.18 -4.00
N ALA A 120 -5.34 -10.11 -4.09
CA ALA A 120 -4.08 -9.95 -3.38
C ALA A 120 -4.18 -8.83 -2.34
N PHE A 121 -3.72 -9.07 -1.13
CA PHE A 121 -4.05 -8.21 0.03
C PHE A 121 -2.98 -8.21 1.11
N THR A 122 -3.16 -7.28 2.06
CA THR A 122 -2.33 -7.10 3.26
C THR A 122 -0.83 -6.99 2.93
N PRO A 123 -0.42 -6.03 2.08
CA PRO A 123 0.97 -5.92 1.67
C PRO A 123 1.86 -5.35 2.77
N ALA A 124 3.13 -5.72 2.75
CA ALA A 124 4.20 -5.13 3.54
C ALA A 124 5.39 -4.78 2.64
N ILE A 125 5.97 -3.60 2.82
CA ILE A 125 7.12 -3.13 2.02
C ILE A 125 8.36 -2.91 2.89
N ALA A 126 9.52 -3.26 2.34
CA ALA A 126 10.82 -2.92 2.90
C ALA A 126 11.79 -2.57 1.76
N VAL A 127 12.81 -1.77 2.08
CA VAL A 127 13.91 -1.45 1.15
C VAL A 127 15.22 -1.84 1.79
N ASP A 128 16.08 -2.56 1.06
CA ASP A 128 17.38 -2.95 1.57
C ASP A 128 18.43 -1.84 1.43
N SER A 129 19.63 -2.07 1.98
CA SER A 129 20.73 -1.09 1.95
C SER A 129 21.27 -0.78 0.55
N ARG A 130 20.86 -1.52 -0.48
CA ARG A 130 21.22 -1.31 -1.88
C ARG A 130 20.09 -0.63 -2.66
N GLY A 131 18.98 -0.28 -1.99
CA GLY A 131 17.82 0.32 -2.64
C GLY A 131 16.85 -0.70 -3.25
N ARG A 132 17.06 -2.01 -3.07
CA ARG A 132 16.13 -3.01 -3.60
C ARG A 132 14.86 -3.02 -2.77
N VAL A 133 13.72 -2.88 -3.44
CA VAL A 133 12.39 -2.90 -2.83
C VAL A 133 11.90 -4.33 -2.76
N GLY A 134 11.48 -4.78 -1.58
CA GLY A 134 10.77 -6.04 -1.38
C GLY A 134 9.34 -5.76 -0.94
N ILE A 135 8.37 -6.42 -1.57
CA ILE A 135 6.95 -6.35 -1.18
C ILE A 135 6.46 -7.78 -0.92
N LEU A 136 6.03 -8.02 0.30
CA LEU A 136 5.35 -9.23 0.73
C LEU A 136 3.84 -9.02 0.65
N TYR A 137 3.09 -10.04 0.27
CA TYR A 137 1.62 -10.01 0.22
C TYR A 137 1.03 -11.41 0.32
N TYR A 138 -0.26 -11.47 0.64
CA TYR A 138 -1.06 -12.69 0.51
C TYR A 138 -1.88 -12.63 -0.77
N ASP A 139 -2.16 -13.80 -1.36
CA ASP A 139 -3.27 -13.91 -2.31
C ASP A 139 -3.99 -15.27 -2.21
N LEU A 140 -5.08 -15.37 -2.96
CA LEU A 140 -5.96 -16.54 -3.01
C LEU A 140 -5.78 -17.36 -4.29
N ARG A 141 -4.66 -17.22 -5.02
CA ARG A 141 -4.50 -17.89 -6.33
C ARG A 141 -4.52 -19.42 -6.25
N ASP A 142 -4.14 -19.96 -5.09
CA ASP A 142 -4.11 -21.38 -4.81
C ASP A 142 -5.39 -21.87 -4.09
N ASP A 143 -6.34 -20.96 -3.79
CA ASP A 143 -7.59 -21.32 -3.14
C ASP A 143 -8.57 -21.94 -4.13
N THR A 144 -8.78 -23.25 -4.02
CA THR A 144 -9.77 -24.00 -4.80
C THR A 144 -11.09 -24.19 -4.07
N SER A 145 -11.29 -23.55 -2.90
CA SER A 145 -12.49 -23.69 -2.10
C SER A 145 -13.70 -22.96 -2.70
N THR A 146 -14.89 -23.25 -2.16
CA THR A 146 -16.13 -22.52 -2.44
C THR A 146 -16.20 -21.17 -1.69
N LYS A 147 -15.16 -20.78 -0.95
CA LYS A 147 -15.08 -19.54 -0.14
C LYS A 147 -16.21 -19.38 0.88
N ASP A 148 -16.65 -20.50 1.46
CA ASP A 148 -17.76 -20.60 2.41
C ASP A 148 -17.31 -20.77 3.87
N GLY A 149 -16.13 -20.23 4.21
CA GLY A 149 -15.62 -20.16 5.59
C GLY A 149 -14.22 -20.74 5.81
N ALA A 150 -13.63 -21.36 4.78
CA ALA A 150 -12.22 -21.72 4.76
C ALA A 150 -11.56 -21.08 3.53
N PHE A 151 -10.42 -20.42 3.74
CA PHE A 151 -9.63 -19.80 2.67
C PHE A 151 -8.22 -20.39 2.71
N LEU A 152 -7.68 -20.78 1.56
CA LEU A 152 -6.26 -21.05 1.43
C LEU A 152 -5.55 -19.78 0.94
N THR A 153 -4.82 -19.13 1.83
CA THR A 153 -3.99 -17.97 1.49
C THR A 153 -2.54 -18.38 1.32
N THR A 154 -1.90 -17.97 0.23
CA THR A 154 -0.47 -18.15 0.02
C THR A 154 0.25 -16.81 0.21
N GLU A 155 1.39 -16.83 0.89
CA GLU A 155 2.26 -15.68 1.05
C GLU A 155 3.31 -15.64 -0.06
N TRP A 156 3.50 -14.47 -0.66
CA TRP A 156 4.39 -14.22 -1.78
C TRP A 156 5.33 -13.05 -1.47
N LEU A 157 6.53 -13.09 -2.06
CA LEU A 157 7.49 -11.99 -2.04
C LEU A 157 7.85 -11.62 -3.48
N THR A 158 7.66 -10.36 -3.83
CA THR A 158 8.19 -9.76 -5.06
C THR A 158 9.33 -8.80 -4.71
N THR A 159 10.31 -8.67 -5.59
CA THR A 159 11.45 -7.77 -5.41
C THR A 159 11.73 -6.97 -6.68
N SER A 160 12.13 -5.70 -6.54
CA SER A 160 12.60 -4.90 -7.66
C SER A 160 13.88 -5.49 -8.27
N THR A 161 14.04 -5.30 -9.57
CA THR A 161 15.18 -5.83 -10.36
C THR A 161 16.07 -4.74 -10.95
N ASP A 162 15.69 -3.47 -10.76
CA ASP A 162 16.35 -2.27 -11.28
C ASP A 162 17.20 -1.55 -10.21
#